data_AF-A0A177D254-F1
#
_entry.id   AF-A0A177D254-F1
#
_cell.length_a   1.000
_cell.length_b   1.000
_cell.length_c   1.000
_cell.angle_alpha   90.00
_cell.angle_beta   90.00
_cell.angle_gamma   90.00
#
_symmetry.space_group_name_H-M   'P 1'
#
loop_
_entity.id
_entity.type
_entity.pdbx_description
1 polymer ?
#
loop_
_entity_poly.entity_id
_entity_poly.type
_entity_poly.pdbx_seq_one_letter_code
_entity_poly.pdbx_strand_id
1 'polypeptide(L)'
;MRLLYTTGDGRLGWTEDLIGDKIPPYAILSHTWKEGQEVTFADLKDLDNAVDVNAQHKEGYRKIRFCAQQAKRDGLDYFWVDTCCIDKANNTELSRAINSMFRWYQNAKRCYVFLSDVANDTSEIDSKSALKQSRWFKRGWTLQELLAPRSVEFFSEEGERLGDKESLQHLIHEVTGIPIEALSGSDLSEFDVAKRFSWAANRQTTEEEDGAYCLFGIFGVHLPLIYGEGKDNALERLRSAAILKHKGRSQDQEERIGKIRSWLSAPDPSTNYHKAHKQRQAETGVWLLEGEQFTRWKERAASRLWLYGIPGCGKTILSSTIIEHLLRYCHDDTSMVMTYFYFDFNDTQKQDPELMLRSLLCQLLQSSVGILKGVDALFSSCENGKRQPPLHMLLEVTRQAMQEFTQVYVILDALDECTQRSELMDMLETVARWQLDNLHLLMTSRKERDIETCLESYIREEDTVCLQRDVVDQDIQRYVQQRLRDKKSLAKWTKDAAISQEVEDALMRGAHGMHVFNQFFTKPKLTIMQVSMGCMPAGHVGKVSQPSDAAQFTRHFTANARPDIRPHPHRYK
;
A
#
# COMPACT_ATOMS: atom_id res chain seq x y z
N MET A 1 -20.50 -20.68 -4.23
CA MET A 1 -21.09 -19.99 -3.07
C MET A 1 -21.87 -21.03 -2.30
N ARG A 2 -21.68 -21.09 -0.98
CA ARG A 2 -22.41 -21.98 -0.07
C ARG A 2 -23.55 -21.20 0.57
N LEU A 3 -24.75 -21.76 0.63
CA LEU A 3 -25.91 -21.14 1.28
C LEU A 3 -26.32 -21.94 2.52
N LEU A 4 -26.95 -21.26 3.47
CA LEU A 4 -27.64 -21.85 4.60
C LEU A 4 -29.13 -22.04 4.29
N TYR A 5 -29.74 -23.05 4.89
CA TYR A 5 -31.18 -23.25 4.93
C TYR A 5 -31.60 -23.81 6.30
N THR A 6 -32.90 -23.73 6.60
CA THR A 6 -33.47 -24.34 7.80
C THR A 6 -34.05 -25.70 7.44
N THR A 7 -33.61 -26.77 8.12
CA THR A 7 -34.15 -28.12 7.94
C THR A 7 -35.55 -28.25 8.53
N GLY A 8 -36.27 -29.33 8.19
CA GLY A 8 -37.64 -29.57 8.69
C GLY A 8 -37.75 -29.68 10.22
N ASP A 9 -36.66 -30.04 10.91
CA ASP A 9 -36.54 -30.10 12.36
C ASP A 9 -36.00 -28.79 12.99
N GLY A 10 -35.84 -27.73 12.19
CA GLY A 10 -35.46 -26.39 12.68
C GLY A 10 -33.96 -26.16 12.89
N ARG A 11 -33.11 -27.12 12.50
CA ARG A 11 -31.64 -26.98 12.48
C ARG A 11 -31.19 -26.17 11.25
N LEU A 12 -29.93 -25.75 11.27
CA LEU A 12 -29.27 -25.07 10.16
C LEU A 12 -28.47 -26.09 9.35
N GLY A 13 -28.66 -26.10 8.03
CA GLY A 13 -27.90 -26.93 7.10
C GLY A 13 -27.23 -26.10 6.02
N TRP A 14 -26.24 -26.68 5.33
CA TRP A 14 -25.59 -26.07 4.16
C TRP A 14 -25.93 -26.77 2.86
N THR A 15 -25.95 -25.98 1.80
CA THR A 15 -25.85 -26.52 0.44
C THR A 15 -24.42 -26.98 0.15
N GLU A 16 -24.25 -27.78 -0.90
CA GLU A 16 -22.94 -27.87 -1.57
C GLU A 16 -22.53 -26.50 -2.17
N ASP A 17 -21.30 -26.40 -2.66
CA ASP A 17 -20.83 -25.20 -3.34
C ASP A 17 -21.58 -25.00 -4.67
N LEU A 18 -22.45 -24.00 -4.70
CA LEU A 18 -23.27 -23.65 -5.87
C LEU A 18 -22.50 -22.73 -6.83
N ILE A 19 -22.68 -22.94 -8.13
CA ILE A 19 -22.00 -22.21 -9.22
C ILE A 19 -23.03 -21.77 -10.26
N GLY A 20 -22.95 -20.50 -10.67
CA GLY A 20 -23.75 -19.94 -11.77
C GLY A 20 -25.25 -20.08 -11.55
N ASP A 21 -25.97 -20.56 -12.56
CA ASP A 21 -27.44 -20.65 -12.59
C ASP A 21 -28.04 -21.64 -11.58
N LYS A 22 -27.19 -22.39 -10.86
CA LYS A 22 -27.61 -23.30 -9.78
C LYS A 22 -27.87 -22.59 -8.46
N ILE A 23 -27.59 -21.29 -8.35
CA ILE A 23 -27.80 -20.52 -7.12
C ILE A 23 -29.30 -20.15 -7.03
N PRO A 24 -30.06 -20.70 -6.05
CA PRO A 24 -31.46 -20.36 -5.87
C PRO A 24 -31.62 -18.92 -5.35
N PRO A 25 -32.82 -18.32 -5.38
CA PRO A 25 -33.07 -17.06 -4.68
C PRO A 25 -32.72 -17.16 -3.19
N TYR A 26 -32.03 -16.15 -2.65
CA TYR A 26 -31.58 -16.14 -1.26
C TYR A 26 -31.63 -14.75 -0.63
N ALA A 27 -31.68 -14.72 0.70
CA ALA A 27 -31.42 -13.54 1.51
C ALA A 27 -29.94 -13.46 1.92
N ILE A 28 -29.44 -12.27 2.23
CA ILE A 28 -28.07 -12.06 2.68
C ILE A 28 -28.04 -11.22 3.96
N LEU A 29 -27.28 -11.65 4.96
CA LEU A 29 -27.12 -10.90 6.21
C LEU A 29 -25.93 -9.95 6.09
N SER A 30 -26.14 -8.71 6.52
CA SER A 30 -25.11 -7.71 6.75
C SER A 30 -25.12 -7.34 8.24
N HIS A 31 -23.98 -7.49 8.91
CA HIS A 31 -23.86 -7.24 10.35
C HIS A 31 -22.44 -6.86 10.74
N THR A 32 -22.29 -6.24 11.91
CA THR A 32 -20.95 -6.01 12.48
C THR A 32 -20.53 -7.19 13.34
N TRP A 33 -19.28 -7.63 13.16
CA TRP A 33 -18.72 -8.72 13.95
C TRP A 33 -18.30 -8.24 15.35
N LYS A 34 -18.37 -9.17 16.31
CA LYS A 34 -17.78 -9.02 17.64
C LYS A 34 -16.78 -10.14 17.89
N GLU A 35 -15.58 -9.77 18.33
CA GLU A 35 -14.47 -10.70 18.51
C GLU A 35 -14.83 -11.87 19.43
N GLY A 36 -14.58 -13.10 18.96
CA GLY A 36 -14.89 -14.34 19.68
C GLY A 36 -16.38 -14.67 19.83
N GLN A 37 -17.29 -13.83 19.34
CA GLN A 37 -18.75 -13.99 19.49
C GLN A 37 -19.47 -14.34 18.19
N GLU A 38 -18.76 -14.44 17.06
CA GLU A 38 -19.34 -14.87 15.80
C GLU A 38 -19.31 -16.39 15.66
N VAL A 39 -20.32 -16.94 14.99
CA VAL A 39 -20.36 -18.36 14.61
C VAL A 39 -19.62 -18.52 13.29
N THR A 40 -18.60 -19.37 13.29
CA THR A 40 -17.73 -19.63 12.14
C THR A 40 -18.17 -20.84 11.33
N PHE A 41 -17.54 -21.04 10.17
CA PHE A 41 -17.74 -22.26 9.38
C PHE A 41 -17.39 -23.52 10.19
N ALA A 42 -16.31 -23.52 10.97
CA ALA A 42 -15.97 -24.67 11.82
C ALA A 42 -17.05 -24.94 12.89
N ASP A 43 -17.53 -23.89 13.57
CA ASP A 43 -18.55 -24.02 14.62
C ASP A 43 -19.85 -24.68 14.10
N LEU A 44 -20.30 -24.31 12.90
CA LEU A 44 -21.51 -24.90 12.29
C LEU A 44 -21.28 -26.33 11.78
N LYS A 45 -20.06 -26.70 11.41
CA LYS A 45 -19.75 -28.04 10.90
C LYS A 45 -19.81 -29.08 12.00
N ASP A 46 -19.44 -28.68 13.21
CA ASP A 46 -19.35 -29.55 14.37
C ASP A 46 -20.66 -29.60 15.19
N LEU A 47 -21.68 -28.82 14.80
CA LEU A 47 -22.97 -28.71 15.49
C LEU A 47 -23.83 -30.00 15.48
N ASP A 48 -23.47 -30.99 14.66
CA ASP A 48 -24.06 -32.35 14.66
C ASP A 48 -23.49 -33.26 15.76
N ASN A 49 -22.37 -32.88 16.39
CA ASN A 49 -21.84 -33.60 17.54
C ASN A 49 -22.46 -33.02 18.82
N ALA A 50 -22.94 -33.90 19.71
CA ALA A 50 -23.61 -33.59 20.98
C ALA A 50 -22.76 -32.83 22.02
N VAL A 51 -21.65 -32.21 21.60
CA VAL A 51 -20.61 -31.64 22.47
C VAL A 51 -20.74 -30.14 22.70
N ASP A 52 -21.43 -29.32 21.88
CA ASP A 52 -21.30 -27.87 22.10
C ASP A 52 -22.56 -26.98 21.99
N VAL A 53 -23.26 -26.92 23.12
CA VAL A 53 -24.21 -25.87 23.52
C VAL A 53 -23.60 -24.45 23.37
N ASN A 54 -22.27 -24.28 23.39
CA ASN A 54 -21.62 -22.96 23.38
C ASN A 54 -21.79 -22.16 22.08
N ALA A 55 -21.82 -22.80 20.90
CA ALA A 55 -22.03 -22.07 19.64
C ALA A 55 -23.40 -21.39 19.59
N GLN A 56 -24.42 -22.01 20.20
CA GLN A 56 -25.77 -21.45 20.31
C GLN A 56 -25.85 -20.26 21.30
N HIS A 57 -24.85 -20.12 22.18
CA HIS A 57 -24.76 -19.04 23.17
C HIS A 57 -24.00 -17.82 22.62
N LYS A 58 -23.32 -17.97 21.49
CA LYS A 58 -22.63 -16.86 20.80
C LYS A 58 -23.64 -15.86 20.25
N GLU A 59 -23.32 -14.57 20.36
CA GLU A 59 -24.14 -13.47 19.83
C GLU A 59 -24.42 -13.63 18.32
N GLY A 60 -23.41 -14.08 17.54
CA GLY A 60 -23.53 -14.34 16.11
C GLY A 60 -24.58 -15.39 15.77
N TYR A 61 -24.87 -16.35 16.67
CA TYR A 61 -25.92 -17.34 16.43
C TYR A 61 -27.30 -16.67 16.42
N ARG A 62 -27.53 -15.66 17.26
CA ARG A 62 -28.78 -14.87 17.25
C ARG A 62 -28.96 -14.14 15.91
N LYS A 63 -27.89 -13.56 15.36
CA LYS A 63 -27.89 -12.87 14.06
C LYS A 63 -28.26 -13.84 12.92
N ILE A 64 -27.68 -15.04 12.93
CA ILE A 64 -27.99 -16.11 11.97
C ILE A 64 -29.46 -16.55 12.09
N ARG A 65 -29.96 -16.78 13.31
CA ARG A 65 -31.36 -17.17 13.55
C ARG A 65 -32.35 -16.08 13.13
N PHE A 66 -32.04 -14.82 13.40
CA PHE A 66 -32.79 -13.68 12.90
C PHE A 66 -32.87 -13.72 11.37
N CYS A 67 -31.74 -13.86 10.68
CA CYS A 67 -31.70 -13.93 9.22
C CYS A 67 -32.55 -15.08 8.68
N ALA A 68 -32.44 -16.28 9.27
CA ALA A 68 -33.23 -17.45 8.88
C ALA A 68 -34.75 -17.22 9.04
N GLN A 69 -35.16 -16.60 10.16
CA GLN A 69 -36.56 -16.30 10.43
C GLN A 69 -37.10 -15.22 9.49
N GLN A 70 -36.33 -14.16 9.24
CA GLN A 70 -36.74 -13.07 8.35
C GLN A 70 -36.78 -13.53 6.89
N ALA A 71 -35.79 -14.31 6.43
CA ALA A 71 -35.80 -14.92 5.11
C ALA A 71 -37.06 -15.78 4.89
N LYS A 72 -37.44 -16.60 5.89
CA LYS A 72 -38.64 -17.42 5.83
C LYS A 72 -39.93 -16.58 5.75
N ARG A 73 -40.01 -15.46 6.49
CA ARG A 73 -41.15 -14.53 6.41
C ARG A 73 -41.29 -13.93 5.01
N ASP A 74 -40.17 -13.69 4.34
CA ASP A 74 -40.13 -13.14 2.98
C ASP A 74 -40.17 -14.21 1.88
N GLY A 75 -40.42 -15.48 2.24
CA GLY A 75 -40.57 -16.59 1.29
C GLY A 75 -39.26 -17.07 0.66
N LEU A 76 -38.14 -16.90 1.35
CA LEU A 76 -36.81 -17.34 0.91
C LEU A 76 -36.33 -18.52 1.77
N ASP A 77 -36.13 -19.67 1.14
CA ASP A 77 -35.67 -20.89 1.82
C ASP A 77 -34.17 -20.85 2.15
N TYR A 78 -33.41 -20.05 1.40
CA TYR A 78 -31.97 -19.97 1.49
C TYR A 78 -31.50 -18.58 1.93
N PHE A 79 -30.40 -18.55 2.67
CA PHE A 79 -29.76 -17.30 3.06
C PHE A 79 -28.25 -17.45 3.19
N TRP A 80 -27.53 -16.34 3.24
CA TRP A 80 -26.07 -16.31 3.32
C TRP A 80 -25.58 -15.43 4.46
N VAL A 81 -24.53 -15.90 5.13
CA VAL A 81 -23.83 -15.20 6.21
C VAL A 81 -22.33 -15.44 6.05
N ASP A 82 -21.56 -14.37 5.88
CA ASP A 82 -20.12 -14.38 5.60
C ASP A 82 -19.28 -15.16 6.62
N THR A 83 -19.65 -15.10 7.91
CA THR A 83 -18.87 -15.73 8.99
C THR A 83 -18.86 -17.26 8.91
N CYS A 84 -19.92 -17.86 8.37
CA CYS A 84 -20.12 -19.31 8.40
C CYS A 84 -20.48 -19.94 7.04
N CYS A 85 -20.67 -19.14 5.99
CA CYS A 85 -20.76 -19.64 4.61
C CYS A 85 -19.40 -19.67 3.88
N ILE A 86 -18.36 -19.02 4.43
CA ILE A 86 -17.00 -19.02 3.88
C ILE A 86 -16.08 -19.79 4.83
N ASP A 87 -15.36 -20.79 4.31
CA ASP A 87 -14.23 -21.37 5.03
C ASP A 87 -13.02 -20.42 4.95
N LYS A 88 -12.89 -19.57 5.97
CA LYS A 88 -11.80 -18.60 6.06
C LYS A 88 -10.42 -19.24 6.29
N ALA A 89 -10.36 -20.51 6.69
CA ALA A 89 -9.09 -21.25 6.80
C ALA A 89 -8.56 -21.69 5.43
N ASN A 90 -9.42 -21.72 4.41
CA ASN A 90 -9.04 -22.03 3.03
C ASN A 90 -8.77 -20.74 2.25
N ASN A 91 -7.49 -20.38 2.09
CA ASN A 91 -7.07 -19.16 1.38
C ASN A 91 -7.59 -19.06 -0.07
N THR A 92 -7.78 -20.20 -0.75
CA THR A 92 -8.33 -20.22 -2.11
C THR A 92 -9.82 -19.86 -2.10
N GLU A 93 -10.57 -20.41 -1.15
CA GLU A 93 -11.98 -20.07 -0.95
C GLU A 93 -12.14 -18.62 -0.51
N LEU A 94 -11.33 -18.16 0.45
CA LEU A 94 -11.33 -16.79 0.95
C LEU A 94 -11.06 -15.77 -0.18
N SER A 95 -10.02 -15.99 -0.98
CA SER A 95 -9.68 -15.13 -2.12
C SER A 95 -10.81 -15.07 -3.15
N ARG A 96 -11.40 -16.22 -3.48
CA ARG A 96 -12.55 -16.30 -4.38
C ARG A 96 -13.76 -15.58 -3.80
N ALA A 97 -14.01 -15.71 -2.50
CA ALA A 97 -15.14 -15.13 -1.81
C ALA A 97 -15.07 -13.60 -1.79
N ILE A 98 -13.92 -13.03 -1.38
CA ILE A 98 -13.73 -11.58 -1.36
C ILE A 98 -13.92 -10.97 -2.75
N ASN A 99 -13.36 -11.60 -3.79
CA ASN A 99 -13.52 -11.15 -5.18
C ASN A 99 -14.95 -11.34 -5.73
N SER A 100 -15.80 -12.12 -5.07
CA SER A 100 -17.18 -12.40 -5.49
C SER A 100 -18.23 -11.71 -4.64
N MET A 101 -17.86 -11.17 -3.48
CA MET A 101 -18.79 -10.77 -2.43
C MET A 101 -19.75 -9.68 -2.88
N PHE A 102 -19.26 -8.67 -3.60
CA PHE A 102 -20.11 -7.63 -4.19
C PHE A 102 -21.20 -8.21 -5.09
N ARG A 103 -20.85 -9.18 -5.94
CA ARG A 103 -21.82 -9.87 -6.81
C ARG A 103 -22.82 -10.69 -6.01
N TRP A 104 -22.41 -11.29 -4.90
CA TRP A 104 -23.33 -12.02 -4.01
C TRP A 104 -24.33 -11.06 -3.37
N TYR A 105 -23.87 -9.94 -2.81
CA TYR A 105 -24.77 -8.91 -2.30
C TYR A 105 -25.70 -8.33 -3.39
N GLN A 106 -25.17 -8.09 -4.59
CA GLN A 106 -25.96 -7.59 -5.73
C GLN A 106 -27.06 -8.56 -6.17
N ASN A 107 -26.82 -9.87 -6.11
CA ASN A 107 -27.75 -10.90 -6.56
C ASN A 107 -28.72 -11.38 -5.47
N ALA A 108 -28.49 -11.02 -4.21
CA ALA A 108 -29.41 -11.35 -3.12
C ALA A 108 -30.78 -10.70 -3.35
N LYS A 109 -31.86 -11.43 -3.05
CA LYS A 109 -33.23 -10.90 -3.15
C LYS A 109 -33.53 -9.88 -2.06
N ARG A 110 -33.00 -10.11 -0.86
CA ARG A 110 -33.10 -9.22 0.30
C ARG A 110 -31.75 -9.19 1.01
N CYS A 111 -31.30 -7.99 1.36
CA CYS A 111 -30.21 -7.81 2.31
C CYS A 111 -30.78 -7.30 3.64
N TYR A 112 -30.56 -8.06 4.70
CA TYR A 112 -30.98 -7.67 6.05
C TYR A 112 -29.79 -7.12 6.80
N VAL A 113 -29.86 -5.86 7.20
CA VAL A 113 -28.87 -5.20 8.05
C VAL A 113 -29.32 -5.33 9.50
N PHE A 114 -28.59 -6.12 10.28
CA PHE A 114 -28.88 -6.33 11.70
C PHE A 114 -27.97 -5.45 12.57
N LEU A 115 -28.56 -4.45 13.23
CA LEU A 115 -27.85 -3.44 14.02
C LEU A 115 -27.88 -3.79 15.51
N SER A 116 -26.87 -4.53 15.97
CA SER A 116 -26.73 -4.94 17.38
C SER A 116 -26.39 -3.80 18.35
N ASP A 117 -26.40 -2.55 17.89
CA ASP A 117 -26.11 -1.35 18.68
C ASP A 117 -27.20 -0.29 18.58
N VAL A 118 -28.37 -0.66 18.06
CA VAL A 118 -29.55 0.20 17.95
C VAL A 118 -30.73 -0.53 18.60
N ALA A 119 -31.18 -0.02 19.75
CA ALA A 119 -32.33 -0.55 20.49
C ALA A 119 -33.60 0.26 20.16
N ASN A 120 -34.76 -0.38 20.24
CA ASN A 120 -36.04 0.23 19.87
C ASN A 120 -36.74 1.01 21.01
N ASP A 121 -36.24 0.93 22.25
CA ASP A 121 -36.88 1.48 23.46
C ASP A 121 -36.77 3.01 23.63
N THR A 122 -36.36 3.73 22.58
CA THR A 122 -36.13 5.19 22.65
C THR A 122 -37.14 5.97 21.80
N SER A 123 -37.35 7.25 22.11
CA SER A 123 -38.26 8.10 21.32
C SER A 123 -37.86 8.13 19.82
N GLU A 124 -38.76 8.46 18.89
CA GLU A 124 -38.41 8.49 17.44
C GLU A 124 -37.17 9.35 17.11
N ILE A 125 -36.95 10.42 17.88
CA ILE A 125 -35.79 11.31 17.74
C ILE A 125 -34.51 10.59 18.18
N ASP A 126 -34.57 9.87 19.30
CA ASP A 126 -33.46 9.11 19.84
C ASP A 126 -33.10 7.90 18.96
N SER A 127 -34.11 7.20 18.39
CA SER A 127 -33.91 6.05 17.51
C SER A 127 -33.20 6.44 16.20
N LYS A 128 -33.55 7.59 15.61
CA LYS A 128 -32.82 8.14 14.45
C LYS A 128 -31.39 8.55 14.80
N SER A 129 -31.18 9.10 16.01
CA SER A 129 -29.85 9.46 16.50
C SER A 129 -28.98 8.21 16.71
N ALA A 130 -29.51 7.16 17.32
CA ALA A 130 -28.83 5.88 17.53
C ALA A 130 -28.44 5.24 16.19
N LEU A 131 -29.35 5.24 15.22
CA LEU A 131 -29.07 4.75 13.86
C LEU A 131 -27.90 5.49 13.22
N LYS A 132 -27.87 6.83 13.27
CA LYS A 132 -26.76 7.64 12.72
C LYS A 132 -25.41 7.30 13.36
N GLN A 133 -25.42 6.90 14.62
CA GLN A 133 -24.21 6.59 15.39
C GLN A 133 -23.77 5.13 15.29
N SER A 134 -24.58 4.27 14.66
CA SER A 134 -24.29 2.84 14.57
C SER A 134 -22.90 2.57 13.98
N ARG A 135 -22.19 1.62 14.59
CA ARG A 135 -20.89 1.14 14.14
C ARG A 135 -20.95 0.57 12.72
N TRP A 136 -22.12 0.13 12.26
CA TRP A 136 -22.30 -0.41 10.92
C TRP A 136 -21.85 0.55 9.82
N PHE A 137 -22.14 1.85 9.95
CA PHE A 137 -21.70 2.87 8.99
C PHE A 137 -20.18 3.13 8.99
N LYS A 138 -19.48 2.67 10.04
CA LYS A 138 -18.03 2.86 10.21
C LYS A 138 -17.20 1.66 9.78
N ARG A 139 -17.80 0.54 9.36
CA ARG A 139 -17.05 -0.65 8.92
C ARG A 139 -16.76 -0.61 7.42
N GLY A 140 -15.57 -1.05 6.99
CA GLY A 140 -15.18 -1.03 5.57
C GLY A 140 -16.08 -1.90 4.70
N TRP A 141 -16.24 -3.17 5.08
CA TRP A 141 -17.01 -4.15 4.32
C TRP A 141 -18.48 -3.77 4.11
N THR A 142 -19.13 -3.13 5.09
CA THR A 142 -20.55 -2.73 4.99
C THR A 142 -20.83 -1.71 3.87
N LEU A 143 -19.81 -1.09 3.29
CA LEU A 143 -19.97 -0.19 2.14
C LEU A 143 -20.52 -0.92 0.91
N GLN A 144 -19.93 -2.07 0.56
CA GLN A 144 -20.45 -2.87 -0.55
C GLN A 144 -21.78 -3.54 -0.20
N GLU A 145 -22.01 -3.85 1.07
CA GLU A 145 -23.26 -4.43 1.56
C GLU A 145 -24.43 -3.43 1.48
N LEU A 146 -24.13 -2.13 1.53
CA LEU A 146 -25.08 -1.05 1.29
C LEU A 146 -25.37 -0.82 -0.21
N LEU A 147 -24.29 -0.74 -1.00
CA LEU A 147 -24.35 -0.28 -2.39
C LEU A 147 -24.70 -1.38 -3.38
N ALA A 148 -24.23 -2.60 -3.16
CA ALA A 148 -24.42 -3.69 -4.12
C ALA A 148 -25.88 -4.19 -4.18
N PRO A 149 -26.57 -4.47 -3.06
CA PRO A 149 -27.93 -5.00 -3.12
C PRO A 149 -28.95 -3.98 -3.63
N ARG A 150 -29.95 -4.48 -4.37
CA ARG A 150 -31.12 -3.67 -4.76
C ARG A 150 -32.06 -3.39 -3.59
N SER A 151 -32.13 -4.31 -2.62
CA SER A 151 -33.02 -4.23 -1.46
C SER A 151 -32.20 -4.35 -0.19
N VAL A 152 -32.19 -3.32 0.65
CA VAL A 152 -31.53 -3.33 1.97
C VAL A 152 -32.54 -2.87 3.01
N GLU A 153 -32.74 -3.69 4.04
CA GLU A 153 -33.68 -3.44 5.13
C GLU A 153 -32.94 -3.45 6.46
N PHE A 154 -33.19 -2.44 7.29
CA PHE A 154 -32.49 -2.21 8.56
C PHE A 154 -33.34 -2.69 9.73
N PHE A 155 -32.71 -3.42 10.65
CA PHE A 155 -33.35 -3.99 11.83
C PHE A 155 -32.57 -3.65 13.11
N SER A 156 -33.29 -3.45 14.20
CA SER A 156 -32.74 -3.21 15.54
C SER A 156 -32.11 -4.47 16.16
N GLU A 157 -31.50 -4.33 17.34
CA GLU A 157 -30.98 -5.46 18.11
C GLU A 157 -32.09 -6.48 18.49
N GLU A 158 -33.33 -6.01 18.65
CA GLU A 158 -34.51 -6.85 18.91
C GLU A 158 -35.07 -7.52 17.64
N GLY A 159 -34.58 -7.14 16.46
CA GLY A 159 -35.08 -7.63 15.17
C GLY A 159 -36.32 -6.91 14.65
N GLU A 160 -36.60 -5.70 15.16
CA GLU A 160 -37.69 -4.84 14.68
C GLU A 160 -37.24 -4.00 13.49
N ARG A 161 -38.12 -3.80 12.50
CA ARG A 161 -37.78 -3.10 11.25
C ARG A 161 -37.70 -1.59 11.47
N LEU A 162 -36.54 -1.01 11.19
CA LEU A 162 -36.26 0.43 11.32
C LEU A 162 -36.53 1.21 10.03
N GLY A 163 -36.44 0.55 8.87
CA GLY A 163 -36.61 1.17 7.56
C GLY A 163 -35.88 0.40 6.46
N ASP A 164 -35.83 0.97 5.28
CA ASP A 164 -35.10 0.44 4.13
C ASP A 164 -34.20 1.52 3.51
N LYS A 165 -33.37 1.13 2.56
CA LYS A 165 -32.44 2.06 1.89
C LYS A 165 -33.14 3.26 1.27
N GLU A 166 -34.36 3.10 0.76
CA GLU A 166 -35.11 4.18 0.12
C GLU A 166 -35.66 5.14 1.18
N SER A 167 -36.32 4.63 2.22
CA SER A 167 -36.90 5.45 3.28
C SER A 167 -35.84 6.16 4.14
N LEU A 168 -34.62 5.61 4.21
CA LEU A 168 -33.51 6.14 4.99
C LEU A 168 -32.44 6.85 4.13
N GLN A 169 -32.63 7.01 2.82
CA GLN A 169 -31.58 7.50 1.90
C GLN A 169 -30.95 8.84 2.32
N HIS A 170 -31.75 9.78 2.82
CA HIS A 170 -31.26 11.10 3.26
C HIS A 170 -30.40 10.99 4.53
N LEU A 171 -30.79 10.13 5.47
CA LEU A 171 -30.01 9.85 6.68
C LEU A 171 -28.70 9.16 6.31
N ILE A 172 -28.75 8.18 5.42
CA ILE A 172 -27.57 7.45 4.95
C ILE A 172 -26.62 8.42 4.23
N HIS A 173 -27.13 9.29 3.36
CA HIS A 173 -26.35 10.34 2.71
C HIS A 173 -25.65 11.25 3.72
N GLU A 174 -26.39 11.75 4.73
CA GLU A 174 -25.85 12.62 5.78
C GLU A 174 -24.70 11.96 6.56
N VAL A 175 -24.84 10.67 6.89
CA VAL A 175 -23.84 9.93 7.69
C VAL A 175 -22.61 9.53 6.86
N THR A 176 -22.81 9.19 5.59
CA THR A 176 -21.77 8.54 4.77
C THR A 176 -21.15 9.43 3.69
N GLY A 177 -21.81 10.53 3.31
CA GLY A 177 -21.43 11.35 2.17
C GLY A 177 -21.70 10.69 0.80
N ILE A 178 -22.31 9.51 0.76
CA ILE A 178 -22.62 8.80 -0.49
C ILE A 178 -23.77 9.53 -1.20
N PRO A 179 -23.64 9.90 -2.49
CA PRO A 179 -24.71 10.56 -3.24
C PRO A 179 -26.01 9.75 -3.28
N ILE A 180 -27.14 10.44 -3.26
CA ILE A 180 -28.47 9.79 -3.28
C ILE A 180 -28.61 8.94 -4.54
N GLU A 181 -28.08 9.39 -5.67
CA GLU A 181 -28.08 8.68 -6.95
C GLU A 181 -27.42 7.29 -6.83
N ALA A 182 -26.29 7.22 -6.11
CA ALA A 182 -25.62 5.94 -5.85
C ALA A 182 -26.45 5.03 -4.91
N LEU A 183 -27.14 5.60 -3.92
CA LEU A 183 -28.03 4.86 -3.01
C LEU A 183 -29.27 4.33 -3.74
N SER A 184 -29.79 5.08 -4.71
CA SER A 184 -30.91 4.72 -5.57
C SER A 184 -30.55 3.73 -6.69
N GLY A 185 -29.27 3.37 -6.82
CA GLY A 185 -28.81 2.30 -7.71
C GLY A 185 -28.31 2.74 -9.09
N SER A 186 -27.90 4.01 -9.25
CA SER A 186 -27.10 4.44 -10.41
C SER A 186 -25.85 3.56 -10.55
N ASP A 187 -25.39 3.37 -11.79
CA ASP A 187 -24.18 2.60 -12.03
C ASP A 187 -23.00 3.30 -11.33
N LEU A 188 -22.29 2.55 -10.46
CA LEU A 188 -21.18 3.10 -9.69
C LEU A 188 -20.03 3.58 -10.59
N SER A 189 -19.94 3.09 -11.83
CA SER A 189 -18.95 3.55 -12.81
C SER A 189 -19.19 4.98 -13.32
N GLU A 190 -20.40 5.53 -13.14
CA GLU A 190 -20.70 6.94 -13.46
C GLU A 190 -20.05 7.92 -12.46
N PHE A 191 -19.61 7.43 -11.31
CA PHE A 191 -18.89 8.21 -10.31
C PHE A 191 -17.38 8.09 -10.51
N ASP A 192 -16.70 9.23 -10.46
CA ASP A 192 -15.26 9.30 -10.57
C ASP A 192 -14.55 8.45 -9.49
N VAL A 193 -13.30 8.09 -9.79
CA VAL A 193 -12.51 7.20 -8.94
C VAL A 193 -12.31 7.80 -7.54
N ALA A 194 -12.00 9.09 -7.46
CA ALA A 194 -11.72 9.78 -6.20
C ALA A 194 -12.96 9.81 -5.28
N LYS A 195 -14.14 10.07 -5.83
CA LYS A 195 -15.42 10.11 -5.14
C LYS A 195 -15.79 8.74 -4.60
N ARG A 196 -15.58 7.67 -5.36
CA ARG A 196 -15.78 6.29 -4.86
C ARG A 196 -14.82 5.93 -3.73
N PHE A 197 -13.56 6.38 -3.79
CA PHE A 197 -12.64 6.23 -2.65
C PHE A 197 -13.10 7.03 -1.42
N SER A 198 -13.67 8.23 -1.62
CA SER A 198 -14.12 9.07 -0.50
C SER A 198 -15.21 8.40 0.36
N TRP A 199 -16.03 7.51 -0.22
CA TRP A 199 -17.08 6.78 0.49
C TRP A 199 -16.55 5.82 1.57
N ALA A 200 -15.25 5.50 1.53
CA ALA A 200 -14.56 4.69 2.53
C ALA A 200 -13.67 5.48 3.48
N ALA A 201 -13.54 6.80 3.33
CA ALA A 201 -12.58 7.61 4.08
C ALA A 201 -12.75 7.49 5.62
N ASN A 202 -13.99 7.43 6.10
CA ASN A 202 -14.33 7.35 7.52
C ASN A 202 -14.58 5.90 8.02
N ARG A 203 -14.22 4.90 7.21
CA ARG A 203 -14.47 3.49 7.53
C ARG A 203 -13.20 2.79 8.04
N GLN A 204 -13.41 1.79 8.90
CA GLN A 204 -12.38 1.03 9.59
C GLN A 204 -12.49 -0.46 9.24
N THR A 205 -11.34 -1.10 9.15
CA THR A 205 -11.20 -2.55 8.92
C THR A 205 -10.32 -3.17 10.02
N THR A 206 -10.46 -4.48 10.22
CA THR A 206 -9.66 -5.19 11.23
C THR A 206 -8.25 -5.45 10.69
N GLU A 207 -8.15 -6.06 9.51
CA GLU A 207 -6.91 -6.11 8.74
C GLU A 207 -6.71 -4.78 8.00
N GLU A 208 -5.47 -4.32 7.87
CA GLU A 208 -5.19 -3.02 7.30
C GLU A 208 -5.43 -2.98 5.78
N GLU A 209 -5.10 -4.07 5.07
CA GLU A 209 -5.28 -4.23 3.63
C GLU A 209 -6.74 -4.36 3.21
N ASP A 210 -7.61 -4.83 4.12
CA ASP A 210 -9.05 -4.88 3.88
C ASP A 210 -9.63 -3.49 3.58
N GLY A 211 -8.95 -2.40 3.99
CA GLY A 211 -9.29 -1.04 3.60
C GLY A 211 -9.29 -0.81 2.09
N ALA A 212 -8.52 -1.60 1.33
CA ALA A 212 -8.59 -1.67 -0.13
C ALA A 212 -9.50 -2.80 -0.60
N TYR A 213 -9.40 -4.01 -0.02
CA TYR A 213 -10.11 -5.18 -0.53
C TYR A 213 -11.63 -5.03 -0.47
N CYS A 214 -12.15 -4.29 0.53
CA CYS A 214 -13.58 -4.00 0.64
C CYS A 214 -14.14 -3.13 -0.51
N LEU A 215 -13.27 -2.52 -1.30
CA LEU A 215 -13.62 -1.65 -2.44
C LEU A 215 -13.52 -2.35 -3.80
N PHE A 216 -13.05 -3.60 -3.88
CA PHE A 216 -12.89 -4.30 -5.16
C PHE A 216 -14.17 -4.32 -5.98
N GLY A 217 -15.30 -4.62 -5.32
CA GLY A 217 -16.62 -4.61 -5.95
C GLY A 217 -17.10 -3.23 -6.41
N ILE A 218 -16.80 -2.19 -5.63
CA ILE A 218 -17.15 -0.79 -5.94
C ILE A 218 -16.46 -0.31 -7.22
N PHE A 219 -15.23 -0.77 -7.44
CA PHE A 219 -14.47 -0.50 -8.66
C PHE A 219 -14.68 -1.57 -9.74
N GLY A 220 -15.34 -2.68 -9.41
CA GLY A 220 -15.51 -3.84 -10.27
C GLY A 220 -14.20 -4.54 -10.62
N VAL A 221 -13.15 -4.44 -9.80
CA VAL A 221 -11.86 -5.06 -10.10
C VAL A 221 -11.74 -6.44 -9.46
N HIS A 222 -10.92 -7.29 -10.05
CA HIS A 222 -10.51 -8.57 -9.46
C HIS A 222 -9.00 -8.54 -9.24
N LEU A 223 -8.57 -8.61 -7.98
CA LEU A 223 -7.16 -8.50 -7.61
C LEU A 223 -6.79 -9.60 -6.61
N PRO A 224 -5.53 -10.08 -6.63
CA PRO A 224 -5.01 -10.97 -5.60
C PRO A 224 -5.05 -10.33 -4.22
N LEU A 225 -5.28 -11.14 -3.18
CA LEU A 225 -5.15 -10.73 -1.78
C LEU A 225 -3.74 -11.04 -1.31
N ILE A 226 -3.02 -10.03 -0.84
CA ILE A 226 -1.64 -10.14 -0.36
C ILE A 226 -1.59 -9.56 1.06
N TYR A 227 -2.06 -10.33 2.05
CA TYR A 227 -1.94 -9.93 3.45
C TYR A 227 -0.46 -9.84 3.86
N GLY A 228 -0.11 -8.75 4.54
CA GLY A 228 1.28 -8.35 4.81
C GLY A 228 1.87 -7.37 3.80
N GLU A 229 1.15 -7.03 2.71
CA GLU A 229 1.56 -5.95 1.80
C GLU A 229 1.38 -4.56 2.44
N GLY A 230 0.52 -4.42 3.45
CA GLY A 230 0.21 -3.15 4.10
C GLY A 230 -0.85 -2.33 3.35
N LYS A 231 -1.59 -1.48 4.09
CA LYS A 231 -2.77 -0.79 3.57
C LYS A 231 -2.48 0.11 2.36
N ASP A 232 -1.40 0.87 2.40
CA ASP A 232 -1.09 1.84 1.35
C ASP A 232 -0.78 1.16 0.01
N ASN A 233 -0.08 0.01 0.05
CA ASN A 233 0.25 -0.78 -1.13
C ASN A 233 -1.00 -1.41 -1.74
N ALA A 234 -1.87 -1.99 -0.90
CA ALA A 234 -3.14 -2.55 -1.34
C ALA A 234 -4.03 -1.46 -2.00
N LEU A 235 -4.06 -0.25 -1.43
CA LEU A 235 -4.79 0.90 -1.98
C LEU A 235 -4.20 1.39 -3.31
N GLU A 236 -2.88 1.45 -3.45
CA GLU A 236 -2.21 1.85 -4.69
C GLU A 236 -2.51 0.87 -5.84
N ARG A 237 -2.48 -0.42 -5.53
CA ARG A 237 -2.79 -1.51 -6.48
C ARG A 237 -4.25 -1.45 -6.94
N LEU A 238 -5.17 -1.19 -5.99
CA LEU A 238 -6.57 -0.94 -6.30
C LEU A 238 -6.77 0.33 -7.14
N ARG A 239 -6.13 1.45 -6.77
CA ARG A 239 -6.25 2.72 -7.51
C ARG A 239 -5.83 2.54 -8.96
N SER A 240 -4.69 1.90 -9.18
CA SER A 240 -4.19 1.59 -10.52
C SER A 240 -5.23 0.79 -11.32
N ALA A 241 -5.75 -0.31 -10.75
CA ALA A 241 -6.77 -1.12 -11.43
C ALA A 241 -8.09 -0.37 -11.67
N ALA A 242 -8.53 0.46 -10.72
CA ALA A 242 -9.75 1.24 -10.80
C ALA A 242 -9.70 2.27 -11.94
N ILE A 243 -8.58 2.98 -12.08
CA ILE A 243 -8.35 3.94 -13.17
C ILE A 243 -8.43 3.23 -14.52
N LEU A 244 -7.82 2.05 -14.65
CA LEU A 244 -7.84 1.29 -15.90
C LEU A 244 -9.22 0.76 -16.26
N LYS A 245 -9.96 0.28 -15.27
CA LYS A 245 -11.33 -0.18 -15.49
C LYS A 245 -12.27 0.97 -15.86
N HIS A 246 -12.14 2.13 -15.21
CA HIS A 246 -12.91 3.33 -15.56
C HIS A 246 -12.62 3.83 -16.98
N LYS A 247 -11.43 3.53 -17.52
CA LYS A 247 -11.02 3.85 -18.90
C LYS A 247 -11.63 2.95 -19.99
N GLY A 248 -12.45 1.93 -19.65
CA GLY A 248 -13.24 1.17 -20.64
C GLY A 248 -12.53 0.01 -21.35
N ARG A 249 -11.48 -0.57 -20.74
CA ARG A 249 -10.82 -1.78 -21.28
C ARG A 249 -11.78 -2.97 -21.32
N SER A 250 -11.88 -3.63 -22.48
CA SER A 250 -12.65 -4.87 -22.58
C SER A 250 -11.92 -6.04 -21.89
N GLN A 251 -12.65 -7.09 -21.51
CA GLN A 251 -12.06 -8.28 -20.90
C GLN A 251 -11.00 -8.94 -21.81
N ASP A 252 -11.24 -8.97 -23.13
CA ASP A 252 -10.30 -9.50 -24.11
C ASP A 252 -9.00 -8.68 -24.18
N GLN A 253 -9.10 -7.35 -24.03
CA GLN A 253 -7.94 -6.47 -23.97
C GLN A 253 -7.12 -6.73 -22.72
N GLU A 254 -7.76 -6.91 -21.57
CA GLU A 254 -7.07 -7.19 -20.30
C GLU A 254 -6.34 -8.54 -20.35
N GLU A 255 -6.96 -9.59 -20.92
CA GLU A 255 -6.30 -10.88 -21.11
C GLU A 255 -5.07 -10.75 -22.02
N ARG A 256 -5.20 -10.01 -23.12
CA ARG A 256 -4.11 -9.79 -24.07
C ARG A 256 -2.97 -8.97 -23.47
N ILE A 257 -3.28 -7.93 -22.71
CA ILE A 257 -2.29 -7.16 -21.93
C ILE A 257 -1.60 -8.07 -20.92
N GLY A 258 -2.33 -8.94 -20.23
CA GLY A 258 -1.76 -9.94 -19.33
C GLY A 258 -0.73 -10.85 -20.02
N LYS A 259 -1.04 -11.33 -21.23
CA LYS A 259 -0.10 -12.12 -22.05
C LYS A 259 1.15 -11.34 -22.44
N ILE A 260 0.99 -10.09 -22.89
CA ILE A 260 2.11 -9.22 -23.26
C ILE A 260 3.00 -8.93 -22.04
N ARG A 261 2.41 -8.62 -20.88
CA ARG A 261 3.14 -8.36 -19.62
C ARG A 261 3.96 -9.57 -19.19
N SER A 262 3.35 -10.75 -19.23
CA SER A 262 4.04 -12.02 -18.93
C SER A 262 5.20 -12.26 -19.90
N TRP A 263 5.00 -11.99 -21.19
CA TRP A 263 6.03 -12.13 -22.22
C TRP A 263 7.22 -11.17 -22.04
N LEU A 264 6.96 -9.89 -21.74
CA LEU A 264 8.02 -8.91 -21.44
C LEU A 264 8.87 -9.35 -20.24
N SER A 265 8.27 -10.09 -19.29
CA SER A 265 8.94 -10.66 -18.11
C SER A 265 9.76 -9.61 -17.35
N ALA A 266 9.18 -8.41 -17.19
CA ALA A 266 9.87 -7.27 -16.61
C ALA A 266 9.96 -7.35 -15.08
N PRO A 267 11.09 -6.94 -14.47
CA PRO A 267 11.19 -6.84 -13.02
C PRO A 267 10.29 -5.72 -12.48
N ASP A 268 9.77 -5.94 -11.27
CA ASP A 268 8.84 -5.03 -10.59
C ASP A 268 9.59 -3.97 -9.76
N PRO A 269 9.56 -2.68 -10.16
CA PRO A 269 10.24 -1.61 -9.45
C PRO A 269 9.48 -1.13 -8.21
N SER A 270 8.20 -1.51 -8.02
CA SER A 270 7.38 -1.08 -6.88
C SER A 270 7.96 -1.55 -5.54
N THR A 271 8.56 -2.75 -5.53
CA THR A 271 9.26 -3.30 -4.36
C THR A 271 10.34 -2.37 -3.80
N ASN A 272 11.13 -1.72 -4.67
CA ASN A 272 12.15 -0.75 -4.29
C ASN A 272 11.53 0.57 -3.83
N TYR A 273 10.51 1.05 -4.56
CA TYR A 273 9.76 2.25 -4.18
C TYR A 273 9.15 2.13 -2.79
N HIS A 274 8.43 1.04 -2.49
CA HIS A 274 7.79 0.82 -1.19
C HIS A 274 8.82 0.68 -0.07
N LYS A 275 9.95 0.00 -0.33
CA LYS A 275 11.06 -0.09 0.63
C LYS A 275 11.64 1.29 0.94
N ALA A 276 11.82 2.14 -0.07
CA ALA A 276 12.33 3.49 0.09
C ALA A 276 11.30 4.42 0.78
N HIS A 277 10.04 4.36 0.37
CA HIS A 277 8.93 5.12 0.94
C HIS A 277 8.71 4.79 2.43
N LYS A 278 8.78 3.51 2.81
CA LYS A 278 8.69 3.06 4.21
C LYS A 278 9.85 3.56 5.08
N GLN A 279 11.03 3.76 4.49
CA GLN A 279 12.20 4.28 5.21
C GLN A 279 12.23 5.81 5.28
N ARG A 280 11.55 6.46 4.33
CA ARG A 280 11.45 7.92 4.23
C ARG A 280 10.79 8.50 5.47
N GLN A 281 11.26 9.67 5.89
CA GLN A 281 10.61 10.47 6.92
C GLN A 281 9.71 11.51 6.26
N ALA A 282 8.62 11.88 6.93
CA ALA A 282 7.75 12.94 6.45
C ALA A 282 8.57 14.21 6.16
N GLU A 283 8.20 14.94 5.10
CA GLU A 283 8.82 16.21 4.69
C GLU A 283 10.28 16.14 4.20
N THR A 284 10.87 14.95 4.08
CA THR A 284 12.19 14.78 3.42
C THR A 284 12.08 15.10 1.93
N GLY A 285 13.04 15.85 1.37
CA GLY A 285 13.10 16.14 -0.06
C GLY A 285 12.16 17.24 -0.58
N VAL A 286 11.42 17.92 0.30
CA VAL A 286 10.53 19.04 -0.09
C VAL A 286 11.29 20.19 -0.74
N TRP A 287 12.50 20.48 -0.24
CA TRP A 287 13.39 21.50 -0.82
C TRP A 287 13.67 21.28 -2.31
N LEU A 288 13.71 20.01 -2.75
CA LEU A 288 13.94 19.66 -4.14
C LEU A 288 12.67 19.94 -4.95
N LEU A 289 11.51 19.52 -4.44
CA LEU A 289 10.22 19.72 -5.10
C LEU A 289 9.84 21.20 -5.27
N GLU A 290 10.23 22.04 -4.31
CA GLU A 290 10.02 23.50 -4.34
C GLU A 290 11.14 24.24 -5.10
N GLY A 291 12.21 23.52 -5.47
CA GLY A 291 13.37 24.09 -6.15
C GLY A 291 13.09 24.46 -7.60
N GLU A 292 13.80 25.49 -8.08
CA GLU A 292 13.73 25.94 -9.48
C GLU A 292 14.17 24.85 -10.47
N GLN A 293 15.18 24.04 -10.10
CA GLN A 293 15.67 22.95 -10.93
C GLN A 293 14.59 21.88 -11.20
N PHE A 294 13.85 21.47 -10.15
CA PHE A 294 12.77 20.50 -10.31
C PHE A 294 11.58 21.08 -11.07
N THR A 295 11.21 22.33 -10.79
CA THR A 295 10.12 23.02 -11.49
C THR A 295 10.43 23.14 -12.98
N ARG A 296 11.64 23.60 -13.35
CA ARG A 296 12.10 23.66 -14.74
C ARG A 296 12.10 22.28 -15.39
N TRP A 297 12.58 21.25 -14.69
CA TRP A 297 12.52 19.88 -15.19
C TRP A 297 11.07 19.43 -15.45
N LYS A 298 10.15 19.73 -14.56
CA LYS A 298 8.76 19.28 -14.68
C LYS A 298 7.99 19.95 -15.82
N GLU A 299 8.32 21.20 -16.15
CA GLU A 299 7.54 22.04 -17.07
C GLU A 299 8.17 22.20 -18.47
N ARG A 300 9.50 22.10 -18.58
CA ARG A 300 10.20 22.35 -19.85
C ARG A 300 10.11 21.15 -20.78
N ALA A 301 9.92 21.42 -22.07
CA ALA A 301 9.97 20.39 -23.11
C ALA A 301 11.32 19.66 -23.15
N ALA A 302 11.27 18.33 -23.36
CA ALA A 302 12.44 17.45 -23.48
C ALA A 302 13.46 17.63 -22.34
N SER A 303 12.98 17.77 -21.11
CA SER A 303 13.82 18.10 -19.95
C SER A 303 14.56 16.89 -19.39
N ARG A 304 15.71 17.16 -18.75
CA ARG A 304 16.56 16.15 -18.12
C ARG A 304 17.06 16.72 -16.80
N LEU A 305 17.10 15.91 -15.75
CA LEU A 305 17.61 16.31 -14.43
C LEU A 305 18.48 15.18 -13.87
N TRP A 306 19.70 15.51 -13.48
CA TRP A 306 20.62 14.54 -12.89
C TRP A 306 20.93 14.86 -11.43
N LEU A 307 20.55 13.97 -10.53
CA LEU A 307 20.84 14.06 -9.10
C LEU A 307 22.02 13.15 -8.76
N TYR A 308 23.15 13.70 -8.34
CA TYR A 308 24.31 12.89 -8.00
C TYR A 308 24.81 13.14 -6.58
N GLY A 309 25.38 12.10 -5.96
CA GLY A 309 25.97 12.23 -4.64
C GLY A 309 26.61 10.95 -4.15
N ILE A 310 27.26 11.03 -2.98
CA ILE A 310 27.95 9.89 -2.35
C ILE A 310 26.96 8.77 -1.97
N PRO A 311 27.43 7.53 -1.71
CA PRO A 311 26.58 6.49 -1.14
C PRO A 311 25.79 6.99 0.07
N GLY A 312 24.50 6.66 0.06
CA GLY A 312 23.49 7.00 1.06
C GLY A 312 23.39 8.46 1.54
N CYS A 313 23.66 9.41 0.65
CA CYS A 313 23.19 10.79 0.78
C CYS A 313 21.67 10.95 0.56
N GLY A 314 20.91 9.85 0.42
CA GLY A 314 19.45 9.89 0.30
C GLY A 314 18.88 9.89 -1.12
N LYS A 315 19.67 9.65 -2.18
CA LYS A 315 19.20 9.55 -3.59
C LYS A 315 17.90 8.77 -3.75
N THR A 316 17.88 7.50 -3.34
CA THR A 316 16.72 6.61 -3.41
C THR A 316 15.51 7.12 -2.61
N ILE A 317 15.73 7.82 -1.49
CA ILE A 317 14.68 8.44 -0.68
C ILE A 317 14.11 9.68 -1.39
N LEU A 318 14.94 10.44 -2.09
CA LEU A 318 14.49 11.55 -2.94
C LEU A 318 13.70 11.04 -4.14
N SER A 319 14.15 9.95 -4.78
CA SER A 319 13.42 9.29 -5.87
C SER A 319 12.02 8.86 -5.44
N SER A 320 11.86 8.25 -4.26
CA SER A 320 10.53 7.90 -3.74
C SER A 320 9.66 9.12 -3.44
N THR A 321 10.27 10.24 -3.02
CA THR A 321 9.58 11.51 -2.80
C THR A 321 9.06 12.13 -4.10
N ILE A 322 9.90 12.14 -5.14
CA ILE A 322 9.52 12.62 -6.48
C ILE A 322 8.42 11.73 -7.07
N ILE A 323 8.57 10.41 -6.96
CA ILE A 323 7.58 9.45 -7.47
C ILE A 323 6.23 9.67 -6.79
N GLU A 324 6.18 9.80 -5.46
CA GLU A 324 4.92 10.07 -4.75
C GLU A 324 4.28 11.40 -5.19
N HIS A 325 5.08 12.45 -5.37
CA HIS A 325 4.58 13.74 -5.85
C HIS A 325 4.00 13.63 -7.27
N LEU A 326 4.70 12.94 -8.17
CA LEU A 326 4.26 12.77 -9.55
C LEU A 326 3.06 11.83 -9.68
N LEU A 327 2.94 10.81 -8.82
CA LEU A 327 1.75 9.97 -8.74
C LEU A 327 0.51 10.80 -8.42
N ARG A 328 0.63 11.78 -7.52
CA ARG A 328 -0.47 12.71 -7.20
C ARG A 328 -0.70 13.72 -8.32
N TYR A 329 0.37 14.23 -8.94
CA TYR A 329 0.26 15.21 -10.01
C TYR A 329 -0.38 14.64 -11.29
N CYS A 330 0.00 13.42 -11.68
CA CYS A 330 -0.56 12.74 -12.84
C CYS A 330 -1.93 12.08 -12.55
N HIS A 331 -2.41 12.14 -11.29
CA HIS A 331 -3.63 11.44 -10.87
C HIS A 331 -4.87 11.86 -11.65
N ASP A 332 -5.01 13.17 -11.90
CA ASP A 332 -6.21 13.75 -12.50
C ASP A 332 -6.14 13.85 -14.03
N ASP A 333 -4.93 13.74 -14.61
CA ASP A 333 -4.73 13.81 -16.05
C ASP A 333 -4.21 12.48 -16.61
N THR A 334 -5.15 11.69 -17.14
CA THR A 334 -4.87 10.39 -17.73
C THR A 334 -4.05 10.41 -19.02
N SER A 335 -3.83 11.61 -19.60
CA SER A 335 -2.96 11.80 -20.75
C SER A 335 -1.49 11.91 -20.36
N MET A 336 -1.21 12.15 -19.07
CA MET A 336 0.14 12.11 -18.51
C MET A 336 0.44 10.74 -17.92
N VAL A 337 1.71 10.35 -17.96
CA VAL A 337 2.17 9.10 -17.35
C VAL A 337 3.49 9.31 -16.64
N MET A 338 3.65 8.62 -15.52
CA MET A 338 4.91 8.51 -14.81
C MET A 338 5.34 7.04 -14.80
N THR A 339 6.61 6.80 -15.10
CA THR A 339 7.26 5.50 -15.06
C THR A 339 8.57 5.61 -14.30
N TYR A 340 8.98 4.52 -13.66
CA TYR A 340 10.19 4.54 -12.86
C TYR A 340 10.90 3.19 -12.82
N PHE A 341 12.19 3.22 -12.56
CA PHE A 341 13.00 2.03 -12.37
C PHE A 341 14.05 2.28 -11.30
N TYR A 342 14.33 1.27 -10.48
CA TYR A 342 15.39 1.29 -9.49
C TYR A 342 16.42 0.24 -9.89
N PHE A 343 17.65 0.68 -10.17
CA PHE A 343 18.77 -0.26 -10.19
C PHE A 343 19.11 -0.68 -8.75
N ASP A 344 19.34 -1.98 -8.54
CA ASP A 344 19.56 -2.54 -7.20
C ASP A 344 20.66 -3.61 -7.22
N PHE A 345 21.76 -3.38 -6.50
CA PHE A 345 22.88 -4.31 -6.40
C PHE A 345 22.49 -5.68 -5.81
N ASN A 346 21.36 -5.76 -5.08
CA ASN A 346 20.87 -7.00 -4.49
C ASN A 346 19.96 -7.81 -5.42
N ASP A 347 19.52 -7.23 -6.54
CA ASP A 347 18.57 -7.84 -7.46
C ASP A 347 19.18 -7.89 -8.86
N THR A 348 19.63 -9.07 -9.29
CA THR A 348 20.32 -9.24 -10.58
C THR A 348 19.45 -8.88 -11.77
N GLN A 349 18.12 -9.00 -11.67
CA GLN A 349 17.21 -8.58 -12.74
C GLN A 349 17.14 -7.05 -12.86
N LYS A 350 17.39 -6.33 -11.76
CA LYS A 350 17.44 -4.87 -11.72
C LYS A 350 18.83 -4.30 -11.94
N GLN A 351 19.76 -5.07 -12.48
CA GLN A 351 21.09 -4.62 -12.87
C GLN A 351 21.29 -4.60 -14.39
N ASP A 352 20.24 -4.99 -15.13
CA ASP A 352 20.23 -5.18 -16.57
C ASP A 352 19.43 -4.05 -17.24
N PRO A 353 20.04 -3.29 -18.18
CA PRO A 353 19.40 -2.16 -18.83
C PRO A 353 18.30 -2.55 -19.83
N GLU A 354 18.35 -3.75 -20.43
CA GLU A 354 17.25 -4.25 -21.27
C GLU A 354 16.01 -4.54 -20.42
N LEU A 355 16.20 -5.13 -19.22
CA LEU A 355 15.12 -5.38 -18.26
C LEU A 355 14.51 -4.08 -17.70
N MET A 356 15.33 -3.03 -17.52
CA MET A 356 14.82 -1.67 -17.24
C MET A 356 13.85 -1.24 -18.34
N LEU A 357 14.24 -1.34 -19.61
CA LEU A 357 13.41 -0.89 -20.73
C LEU A 357 12.08 -1.65 -20.81
N ARG A 358 12.11 -2.98 -20.60
CA ARG A 358 10.91 -3.82 -20.52
C ARG A 358 10.00 -3.40 -19.36
N SER A 359 10.57 -3.01 -18.23
CA SER A 359 9.82 -2.52 -17.07
C SER A 359 9.12 -1.18 -17.35
N LEU A 360 9.83 -0.23 -17.98
CA LEU A 360 9.24 1.04 -18.41
C LEU A 360 8.11 0.80 -19.42
N LEU A 361 8.33 -0.04 -20.43
CA LEU A 361 7.31 -0.37 -21.43
C LEU A 361 6.09 -1.05 -20.81
N CYS A 362 6.30 -1.92 -19.81
CA CYS A 362 5.24 -2.56 -19.06
C CYS A 362 4.42 -1.55 -18.25
N GLN A 363 5.05 -0.51 -17.70
CA GLN A 363 4.36 0.58 -17.00
C GLN A 363 3.58 1.49 -17.97
N LEU A 364 4.14 1.82 -19.14
CA LEU A 364 3.43 2.56 -20.19
C LEU A 364 2.18 1.81 -20.67
N LEU A 365 2.31 0.50 -20.93
CA LEU A 365 1.19 -0.36 -21.29
C LEU A 365 0.16 -0.49 -20.16
N GLN A 366 0.60 -0.42 -18.90
CA GLN A 366 -0.33 -0.39 -17.78
C GLN A 366 -1.13 0.90 -17.78
N SER A 367 -0.51 2.05 -18.00
CA SER A 367 -1.15 3.36 -17.88
C SER A 367 -2.02 3.76 -19.08
N SER A 368 -1.87 3.10 -20.23
CA SER A 368 -2.60 3.39 -21.46
C SER A 368 -4.10 3.04 -21.37
N VAL A 369 -4.96 3.69 -22.16
CA VAL A 369 -6.40 3.33 -22.22
C VAL A 369 -6.61 2.00 -22.95
N GLY A 370 -5.92 1.79 -24.08
CA GLY A 370 -5.97 0.55 -24.86
C GLY A 370 -4.60 -0.09 -25.03
N ILE A 371 -4.55 -1.20 -25.76
CA ILE A 371 -3.28 -1.83 -26.14
C ILE A 371 -2.53 -0.89 -27.09
N LEU A 372 -1.29 -0.55 -26.74
CA LEU A 372 -0.43 0.27 -27.58
C LEU A 372 -0.11 -0.51 -28.87
N LYS A 373 -0.46 0.06 -30.03
CA LYS A 373 -0.37 -0.62 -31.34
C LYS A 373 1.03 -1.17 -31.63
N GLY A 374 2.07 -0.40 -31.32
CA GLY A 374 3.46 -0.82 -31.49
C GLY A 374 3.84 -2.02 -30.62
N VAL A 375 3.37 -2.05 -29.37
CA VAL A 375 3.59 -3.17 -28.45
C VAL A 375 2.86 -4.42 -28.92
N ASP A 376 1.62 -4.27 -29.37
CA ASP A 376 0.83 -5.40 -29.88
C ASP A 376 1.45 -6.01 -31.13
N ALA A 377 1.87 -5.16 -32.07
CA ALA A 377 2.54 -5.57 -33.29
C ALA A 377 3.87 -6.29 -32.97
N LEU A 378 4.65 -5.77 -32.03
CA LEU A 378 5.90 -6.42 -31.59
C LEU A 378 5.62 -7.79 -30.99
N PHE A 379 4.66 -7.90 -30.07
CA PHE A 379 4.26 -9.16 -29.46
C PHE A 379 3.84 -10.21 -30.52
N SER A 380 3.02 -9.80 -31.49
CA SER A 380 2.60 -10.69 -32.58
C SER A 380 3.75 -11.07 -33.52
N SER A 381 4.68 -10.15 -33.81
CA SER A 381 5.88 -10.44 -34.61
C SER A 381 6.84 -11.44 -33.92
N CYS A 382 6.82 -11.47 -32.59
CA CYS A 382 7.56 -12.41 -31.74
C CYS A 382 6.81 -13.74 -31.52
N GLU A 383 6.03 -14.16 -32.51
CA GLU A 383 5.21 -15.39 -32.50
C GLU A 383 4.22 -15.45 -31.32
N ASN A 384 3.59 -14.32 -31.01
CA ASN A 384 2.70 -14.18 -29.84
C ASN A 384 3.40 -14.55 -28.53
N GLY A 385 4.64 -14.10 -28.38
CA GLY A 385 5.41 -14.19 -27.15
C GLY A 385 6.29 -15.44 -26.98
N LYS A 386 6.51 -16.22 -28.03
CA LYS A 386 7.42 -17.39 -27.97
C LYS A 386 8.90 -17.00 -28.07
N ARG A 387 9.21 -15.86 -28.69
CA ARG A 387 10.55 -15.30 -28.79
C ARG A 387 10.65 -13.98 -28.05
N GLN A 388 11.80 -13.67 -27.50
CA GLN A 388 12.06 -12.36 -26.88
C GLN A 388 12.38 -11.33 -27.97
N PRO A 389 11.96 -10.06 -27.80
CA PRO A 389 12.21 -9.02 -28.78
C PRO A 389 13.66 -8.54 -28.71
N PRO A 390 14.28 -8.16 -29.84
CA PRO A 390 15.61 -7.56 -29.82
C PRO A 390 15.58 -6.13 -29.28
N LEU A 391 16.67 -5.69 -28.65
CA LEU A 391 16.78 -4.38 -27.99
C LEU A 391 16.36 -3.19 -28.87
N HIS A 392 16.81 -3.13 -30.13
CA HIS A 392 16.47 -2.02 -31.02
C HIS A 392 14.96 -1.88 -31.28
N MET A 393 14.23 -3.00 -31.32
CA MET A 393 12.78 -2.99 -31.46
C MET A 393 12.10 -2.57 -30.14
N LEU A 394 12.65 -2.97 -28.99
CA LEU A 394 12.18 -2.50 -27.69
C LEU A 394 12.33 -0.97 -27.55
N LEU A 395 13.48 -0.42 -27.94
CA LEU A 395 13.73 1.03 -27.97
C LEU A 395 12.73 1.74 -28.87
N GLU A 396 12.54 1.27 -30.10
CA GLU A 396 11.62 1.89 -31.05
C GLU A 396 10.16 1.83 -30.57
N VAL A 397 9.71 0.69 -30.04
CA VAL A 397 8.35 0.55 -29.51
C VAL A 397 8.16 1.36 -28.23
N THR A 398 9.19 1.50 -27.39
CA THR A 398 9.14 2.37 -26.22
C THR A 398 8.99 3.83 -26.63
N ARG A 399 9.75 4.28 -27.64
CA ARG A 399 9.61 5.62 -28.23
C ARG A 399 8.18 5.86 -28.72
N GLN A 400 7.62 4.92 -29.48
CA GLN A 400 6.24 5.01 -29.99
C GLN A 400 5.22 5.03 -28.85
N ALA A 401 5.39 4.19 -27.84
CA ALA A 401 4.53 4.14 -26.66
C ALA A 401 4.49 5.48 -25.92
N MET A 402 5.64 6.15 -25.78
CA MET A 402 5.74 7.46 -25.13
C MET A 402 5.05 8.58 -25.93
N GLN A 403 4.90 8.45 -27.25
CA GLN A 403 4.22 9.45 -28.09
C GLN A 403 2.70 9.46 -27.92
N GLU A 404 2.12 8.41 -27.32
CA GLU A 404 0.67 8.32 -27.07
C GLU A 404 0.22 9.13 -25.83
N PHE A 405 1.16 9.73 -25.10
CA PHE A 405 0.92 10.51 -23.89
C PHE A 405 1.27 11.98 -24.12
N THR A 406 0.56 12.90 -23.45
CA THR A 406 0.85 14.35 -23.51
C THR A 406 2.12 14.70 -22.74
N GLN A 407 2.39 14.00 -21.63
CA GLN A 407 3.62 14.09 -20.84
C GLN A 407 4.03 12.72 -20.31
N VAL A 408 5.33 12.44 -20.37
CA VAL A 408 5.95 11.21 -19.88
C VAL A 408 7.09 11.56 -18.93
N TYR A 409 6.91 11.25 -17.65
CA TYR A 409 7.94 11.38 -16.63
C TYR A 409 8.62 10.04 -16.40
N VAL A 410 9.95 9.97 -16.57
CA VAL A 410 10.75 8.76 -16.35
C VAL A 410 11.77 9.01 -15.24
N ILE A 411 11.74 8.19 -14.19
CA ILE A 411 12.66 8.27 -13.06
C ILE A 411 13.53 7.02 -13.02
N LEU A 412 14.85 7.18 -13.17
CA LEU A 412 15.82 6.09 -13.09
C LEU A 412 16.71 6.29 -11.87
N ASP A 413 16.50 5.49 -10.83
CA ASP A 413 17.28 5.56 -9.59
C ASP A 413 18.54 4.68 -9.67
N ALA A 414 19.65 5.24 -9.18
CA ALA A 414 20.92 4.56 -8.94
C ALA A 414 21.58 3.95 -10.18
N LEU A 415 21.78 4.72 -11.26
CA LEU A 415 22.44 4.24 -12.49
C LEU A 415 23.79 3.55 -12.25
N ASP A 416 24.50 3.89 -11.17
CA ASP A 416 25.75 3.25 -10.76
C ASP A 416 25.60 1.78 -10.32
N GLU A 417 24.39 1.32 -10.04
CA GLU A 417 24.12 -0.09 -9.69
C GLU A 417 23.84 -0.97 -10.92
N CYS A 418 23.80 -0.41 -12.13
CA CYS A 418 23.77 -1.17 -13.38
C CYS A 418 25.11 -1.88 -13.64
N THR A 419 25.06 -3.15 -14.05
CA THR A 419 26.27 -3.93 -14.35
C THR A 419 26.78 -3.68 -15.77
N GLN A 420 25.88 -3.53 -16.74
CA GLN A 420 26.19 -3.30 -18.15
C GLN A 420 26.17 -1.80 -18.50
N ARG A 421 26.98 -1.00 -17.80
CA ARG A 421 26.91 0.46 -17.88
C ARG A 421 27.15 1.04 -19.27
N SER A 422 28.08 0.46 -20.05
CA SER A 422 28.32 0.94 -21.43
C SER A 422 27.04 0.86 -22.26
N GLU A 423 26.33 -0.26 -22.16
CA GLU A 423 25.08 -0.47 -22.88
C GLU A 423 23.97 0.47 -22.37
N LEU A 424 23.87 0.65 -21.04
CA LEU A 424 22.97 1.64 -20.45
C LEU A 424 23.23 3.06 -20.96
N MET A 425 24.49 3.49 -21.04
CA MET A 425 24.86 4.82 -21.52
C MET A 425 24.49 4.99 -23.01
N ASP A 426 24.77 4.00 -23.85
CA ASP A 426 24.37 4.01 -25.26
C ASP A 426 22.85 4.09 -25.42
N MET A 427 22.10 3.38 -24.57
CA MET A 427 20.63 3.46 -24.54
C MET A 427 20.15 4.84 -24.13
N LEU A 428 20.67 5.41 -23.03
CA LEU A 428 20.24 6.73 -22.53
C LEU A 428 20.58 7.84 -23.53
N GLU A 429 21.72 7.75 -24.20
CA GLU A 429 22.09 8.68 -25.27
C GLU A 429 21.13 8.56 -26.47
N THR A 430 20.72 7.34 -26.81
CA THR A 430 19.69 7.09 -27.83
C THR A 430 18.34 7.70 -27.44
N VAL A 431 17.89 7.49 -26.20
CA VAL A 431 16.64 8.05 -25.65
C VAL A 431 16.70 9.58 -25.65
N ALA A 432 17.83 10.17 -25.24
CA ALA A 432 18.02 11.61 -25.24
C ALA A 432 17.89 12.23 -26.64
N ARG A 433 18.20 11.48 -27.71
CA ARG A 433 18.09 11.89 -29.11
C ARG A 433 16.71 11.71 -29.73
N TRP A 434 15.73 11.12 -29.05
CA TRP A 434 14.40 10.86 -29.62
C TRP A 434 13.60 12.12 -30.00
N GLN A 435 14.07 13.32 -29.64
CA GLN A 435 13.41 14.61 -29.92
C GLN A 435 11.94 14.61 -29.47
N LEU A 436 11.68 14.02 -28.30
CA LEU A 436 10.36 13.98 -27.68
C LEU A 436 10.21 15.14 -26.71
N ASP A 437 9.45 16.17 -27.11
CA ASP A 437 9.18 17.35 -26.29
C ASP A 437 8.38 17.00 -25.02
N ASN A 438 7.60 15.92 -25.05
CA ASN A 438 6.79 15.42 -23.94
C ASN A 438 7.55 14.50 -22.97
N LEU A 439 8.86 14.27 -23.17
CA LEU A 439 9.66 13.36 -22.34
C LEU A 439 10.49 14.12 -21.31
N HIS A 440 10.31 13.77 -20.03
CA HIS A 440 11.06 14.32 -18.90
C HIS A 440 11.85 13.19 -18.21
N LEU A 441 13.19 13.26 -18.26
CA LEU A 441 14.07 12.24 -17.68
C LEU A 441 14.68 12.72 -16.36
N LEU A 442 14.50 11.98 -15.28
CA LEU A 442 15.22 12.20 -14.03
C LEU A 442 16.07 10.98 -13.71
N MET A 443 17.35 11.21 -13.44
CA MET A 443 18.30 10.14 -13.15
C MET A 443 19.02 10.42 -11.84
N THR A 444 19.26 9.37 -11.05
CA THR A 444 20.13 9.47 -9.86
C THR A 444 21.33 8.55 -10.00
N SER A 445 22.51 8.99 -9.54
CA SER A 445 23.70 8.14 -9.53
C SER A 445 24.79 8.62 -8.58
N ARG A 446 25.87 7.85 -8.45
CA ARG A 446 27.17 8.38 -8.03
C ARG A 446 27.81 9.19 -9.16
N LYS A 447 28.73 10.08 -8.77
CA LYS A 447 29.57 10.84 -9.71
C LYS A 447 30.78 10.00 -10.13
N GLU A 448 30.51 8.91 -10.85
CA GLU A 448 31.54 8.05 -11.44
C GLU A 448 31.85 8.52 -12.86
N ARG A 449 33.11 8.41 -13.28
CA ARG A 449 33.64 9.09 -14.47
C ARG A 449 32.94 8.69 -15.77
N ASP A 450 32.61 7.41 -15.91
CA ASP A 450 31.88 6.85 -17.05
C ASP A 450 30.46 7.44 -17.16
N ILE A 451 29.74 7.52 -16.04
CA ILE A 451 28.40 8.11 -15.97
C ILE A 451 28.46 9.62 -16.22
N GLU A 452 29.36 10.33 -15.52
CA GLU A 452 29.55 11.78 -15.66
C GLU A 452 29.83 12.19 -17.10
N THR A 453 30.81 11.54 -17.74
CA THR A 453 31.21 11.85 -19.12
C THR A 453 30.05 11.66 -20.11
N CYS A 454 29.22 10.63 -19.91
CA CYS A 454 28.06 10.38 -20.76
C CYS A 454 26.95 11.42 -20.54
N LEU A 455 26.54 11.62 -19.28
CA LEU A 455 25.41 12.48 -18.96
C LEU A 455 25.69 13.96 -19.30
N GLU A 456 26.91 14.44 -19.09
CA GLU A 456 27.32 15.82 -19.43
C GLU A 456 27.25 16.12 -20.94
N SER A 457 27.21 15.10 -21.80
CA SER A 457 27.10 15.30 -23.25
C SER A 457 25.71 15.79 -23.70
N TYR A 458 24.67 15.59 -22.87
CA TYR A 458 23.29 15.97 -23.21
C TYR A 458 22.47 16.56 -22.04
N ILE A 459 23.05 16.67 -20.84
CA ILE A 459 22.47 17.35 -19.68
C ILE A 459 23.27 18.63 -19.41
N ARG A 460 22.57 19.74 -19.18
CA ARG A 460 23.20 21.03 -18.90
C ARG A 460 23.63 21.08 -17.44
N GLU A 461 24.70 21.82 -17.15
CA GLU A 461 25.19 22.00 -15.77
C GLU A 461 24.10 22.56 -14.83
N GLU A 462 23.27 23.49 -15.32
CA GLU A 462 22.12 24.07 -14.60
C GLU A 462 21.03 23.05 -14.22
N ASP A 463 21.00 21.92 -14.91
CA ASP A 463 20.07 20.80 -14.73
C ASP A 463 20.74 19.61 -14.01
N THR A 464 21.83 19.89 -13.27
CA THR A 464 22.48 18.93 -12.38
C THR A 464 22.38 19.37 -10.92
N VAL A 465 22.17 18.42 -10.02
CA VAL A 465 22.01 18.67 -8.57
C VAL A 465 22.99 17.80 -7.82
N CYS A 466 23.95 18.44 -7.16
CA CYS A 466 24.86 17.78 -6.25
C CYS A 466 24.22 17.64 -4.88
N LEU A 467 23.98 16.41 -4.45
CA LEU A 467 23.51 16.08 -3.10
C LEU A 467 24.71 16.10 -2.14
N GLN A 468 25.23 17.30 -1.85
CA GLN A 468 26.28 17.55 -0.86
C GLN A 468 25.80 18.50 0.25
N ARG A 469 26.23 18.14 1.48
CA ARG A 469 26.18 18.85 2.79
C ARG A 469 25.06 19.87 3.00
N ASP A 470 25.22 21.11 2.58
CA ASP A 470 24.44 22.24 3.11
C ASP A 470 22.92 22.17 2.83
N VAL A 471 22.50 21.49 1.75
CA VAL A 471 21.07 21.38 1.34
C VAL A 471 20.35 20.19 2.01
N VAL A 472 21.10 19.17 2.44
CA VAL A 472 20.55 17.90 2.97
C VAL A 472 20.66 17.81 4.50
N ASP A 473 21.41 18.70 5.14
CA ASP A 473 21.62 18.70 6.59
C ASP A 473 20.33 18.77 7.40
N GLN A 474 19.32 19.52 6.93
CA GLN A 474 18.00 19.55 7.58
C GLN A 474 17.26 18.20 7.49
N ASP A 475 17.36 17.50 6.36
CA ASP A 475 16.76 16.18 6.18
C ASP A 475 17.49 15.12 7.02
N ILE A 476 18.82 15.21 7.12
CA ILE A 476 19.63 14.35 8.01
C ILE A 476 19.26 14.61 9.47
N GLN A 477 19.14 15.87 9.87
CA GLN A 477 18.77 16.27 11.22
C GLN A 477 17.38 15.74 11.59
N ARG A 478 16.38 15.92 10.72
CA ARG A 478 15.02 15.37 10.90
C ARG A 478 15.05 13.86 11.06
N TYR A 479 15.80 13.16 10.20
CA TYR A 479 15.95 11.71 10.29
C TYR A 479 16.57 11.27 11.62
N VAL A 480 17.64 11.93 12.07
CA VAL A 480 18.32 11.63 13.36
C VAL A 480 17.37 11.86 14.53
N GLN A 481 16.71 13.02 14.59
CA GLN A 481 15.78 13.36 15.67
C GLN A 481 14.63 12.35 15.79
N GLN A 482 14.03 11.95 14.67
CA GLN A 482 12.93 11.00 14.68
C GLN A 482 13.41 9.60 15.08
N ARG A 483 14.58 9.17 14.60
CA ARG A 483 15.18 7.87 14.96
C ARG A 483 15.50 7.78 16.45
N LEU A 484 15.96 8.88 17.07
CA LEU A 484 16.22 8.98 18.50
C LEU A 484 14.93 8.85 19.33
N ARG A 485 13.81 9.40 18.84
CA ARG A 485 12.49 9.29 19.49
C ARG A 485 11.90 7.88 19.38
N ASP A 486 11.97 7.26 18.20
CA ASP A 486 11.19 6.06 17.88
C ASP A 486 11.86 4.74 18.30
N LYS A 487 13.20 4.69 18.37
CA LYS A 487 13.90 3.46 18.76
C LYS A 487 13.88 3.26 20.27
N LYS A 488 13.15 2.24 20.74
CA LYS A 488 13.16 1.78 22.16
C LYS A 488 14.56 1.56 22.74
N SER A 489 15.55 1.17 21.91
CA SER A 489 16.94 0.98 22.34
C SER A 489 17.69 2.29 22.62
N LEU A 490 17.23 3.41 22.07
CA LEU A 490 17.79 4.75 22.23
C LEU A 490 17.02 5.59 23.25
N ALA A 491 15.86 5.11 23.73
CA ALA A 491 14.98 5.77 24.71
C ALA A 491 15.65 6.16 26.06
N LYS A 492 16.84 5.60 26.36
CA LYS A 492 17.62 5.99 27.56
C LYS A 492 18.37 7.31 27.38
N TRP A 493 18.68 7.68 26.15
CA TRP A 493 19.47 8.86 25.79
C TRP A 493 18.60 10.07 25.42
N THR A 494 17.32 9.84 25.13
CA THR A 494 16.32 10.89 24.86
C THR A 494 15.61 11.42 26.11
N LYS A 495 15.94 10.93 27.32
CA LYS A 495 15.37 11.43 28.58
C LYS A 495 16.02 12.72 29.08
N ASP A 496 17.24 13.00 28.63
CA ASP A 496 18.00 14.21 28.98
C ASP A 496 18.19 15.03 27.70
N ALA A 497 17.63 16.25 27.70
CA ALA A 497 17.65 17.13 26.54
C ALA A 497 19.09 17.56 26.18
N ALA A 498 19.98 17.70 27.16
CA ALA A 498 21.37 18.08 26.91
C ALA A 498 22.14 16.95 26.21
N ILE A 499 21.92 15.70 26.66
CA ILE A 499 22.56 14.52 26.06
C ILE A 499 21.98 14.24 24.66
N SER A 500 20.68 14.41 24.47
CA SER A 500 20.06 14.25 23.15
C SER A 500 20.61 15.28 22.16
N GLN A 501 20.77 16.54 22.58
CA GLN A 501 21.36 17.58 21.76
C GLN A 501 22.84 17.30 21.46
N GLU A 502 23.60 16.84 22.45
CA GLU A 502 25.02 16.50 22.26
C GLU A 502 25.20 15.31 21.30
N VAL A 503 24.34 14.30 21.38
CA VAL A 503 24.33 13.15 20.45
C VAL A 503 23.92 13.59 19.05
N GLU A 504 22.90 14.44 18.92
CA GLU A 504 22.49 15.01 17.64
C GLU A 504 23.63 15.81 17.01
N ASP A 505 24.19 16.77 17.75
CA ASP A 505 25.30 17.60 17.29
C ASP A 505 26.52 16.76 16.93
N ALA A 506 26.83 15.70 17.71
CA ALA A 506 27.97 14.84 17.44
C ALA A 506 27.74 13.87 16.27
N LEU A 507 26.49 13.43 16.04
CA LEU A 507 26.11 12.67 14.85
C LEU A 507 26.15 13.56 13.61
N MET A 508 25.67 14.80 13.71
CA MET A 508 25.76 15.80 12.64
C MET A 508 27.22 16.15 12.32
N ARG A 509 28.05 16.38 13.35
CA ARG A 509 29.50 16.60 13.18
C ARG A 509 30.22 15.36 12.63
N GLY A 510 29.88 14.16 13.10
CA GLY A 510 30.51 12.89 12.71
C GLY A 510 30.03 12.30 11.38
N ALA A 511 28.96 12.83 10.78
CA ALA A 511 28.39 12.39 9.52
C ALA A 511 29.21 12.79 8.28
N HIS A 512 30.52 13.05 8.42
CA HIS A 512 31.50 13.34 7.36
C HIS A 512 31.60 12.22 6.28
N GLY A 513 30.53 11.95 5.53
CA GLY A 513 30.47 10.82 4.61
C GLY A 513 30.33 9.47 5.34
N MET A 514 29.18 9.26 5.97
CA MET A 514 28.53 7.94 6.16
C MET A 514 29.17 6.84 7.03
N HIS A 515 30.48 6.83 7.31
CA HIS A 515 31.13 5.71 8.03
C HIS A 515 30.74 5.60 9.50
N VAL A 516 30.60 6.73 10.21
CA VAL A 516 30.19 6.77 11.62
C VAL A 516 28.69 6.47 11.76
N PHE A 517 27.90 6.87 10.76
CA PHE A 517 26.44 6.74 10.76
C PHE A 517 26.00 5.27 10.74
N ASN A 518 26.54 4.47 9.81
CA ASN A 518 26.17 3.05 9.70
C ASN A 518 26.67 2.21 10.91
N GLN A 519 27.82 2.57 11.50
CA GLN A 519 28.33 1.96 12.73
C GLN A 519 27.47 2.31 13.97
N PHE A 520 26.99 3.54 14.09
CA PHE A 520 26.11 3.93 15.19
C PHE A 520 24.81 3.11 15.20
N PHE A 521 24.23 2.84 14.04
CA PHE A 521 22.94 2.14 14.00
C PHE A 521 23.06 0.61 14.08
N THR A 522 24.26 0.05 13.87
CA THR A 522 24.57 -1.38 14.08
C THR A 522 25.14 -1.67 15.46
N LYS A 523 25.93 -0.75 16.05
CA LYS A 523 26.54 -0.86 17.39
C LYS A 523 26.51 0.48 18.15
N PRO A 524 25.32 0.97 18.56
CA PRO A 524 25.15 2.32 19.10
C PRO A 524 25.99 2.62 20.35
N LYS A 525 26.22 1.63 21.21
CA LYS A 525 27.05 1.79 22.40
C LYS A 525 28.52 2.03 22.09
N LEU A 526 29.07 1.39 21.05
CA LEU A 526 30.49 1.53 20.69
C LEU A 526 30.75 2.89 20.03
N THR A 527 29.85 3.32 19.15
CA THR A 527 30.01 4.56 18.40
C THR A 527 29.85 5.79 19.29
N ILE A 528 28.91 5.78 20.25
CA ILE A 528 28.82 6.85 21.28
C ILE A 528 30.13 6.95 22.06
N MET A 529 30.70 5.82 22.49
CA MET A 529 31.94 5.78 23.25
C MET A 529 33.15 6.31 22.47
N GLN A 530 33.22 6.03 21.16
CA GLN A 530 34.26 6.54 20.27
C GLN A 530 34.12 8.05 19.97
N VAL A 531 32.89 8.52 19.80
CA VAL A 531 32.59 9.94 19.54
C VAL A 531 32.87 10.80 20.79
N SER A 532 32.51 10.32 21.99
CA SER A 532 32.82 10.98 23.26
C SER A 532 34.33 11.06 23.56
N MET A 533 35.13 10.08 23.09
CA MET A 533 36.59 10.10 23.25
C MET A 533 37.30 11.08 22.29
N GLY A 534 36.68 11.46 21.18
CA GLY A 534 37.27 12.36 20.17
C GLY A 534 37.03 13.85 20.40
N CYS A 535 36.15 14.24 21.33
CA CYS A 535 35.69 15.62 21.52
C CYS A 535 36.36 16.40 22.68
N MET A 536 37.43 15.89 23.32
CA MET A 536 38.10 16.65 24.38
C MET A 536 39.01 17.77 23.82
N PRO A 537 39.00 18.98 24.42
CA PRO A 537 39.84 20.09 23.96
C PRO A 537 41.33 19.78 24.18
N ALA A 538 42.18 20.27 23.27
CA ALA A 538 43.61 19.99 23.15
C ALA A 538 44.52 20.52 24.28
N GLY A 539 44.00 20.66 25.50
CA GLY A 539 44.77 21.02 26.69
C GLY A 539 44.83 19.83 27.63
N HIS A 540 45.71 18.87 27.34
CA HIS A 540 46.38 17.86 28.19
C HIS A 540 46.93 16.74 27.29
N VAL A 541 47.60 17.11 26.19
CA VAL A 541 48.40 16.16 25.41
C VAL A 541 49.72 15.94 26.16
N GLY A 542 49.65 15.14 27.21
CA GLY A 542 50.78 14.72 28.02
C GLY A 542 50.80 13.20 28.14
N LYS A 543 51.40 12.54 27.15
CA LYS A 543 51.83 11.13 27.15
C LYS A 543 50.81 10.11 27.69
N VAL A 544 49.98 9.57 26.81
CA VAL A 544 49.44 8.20 26.98
C VAL A 544 49.99 7.35 25.86
N SER A 545 51.16 6.78 26.12
CA SER A 545 51.81 5.79 25.26
C SER A 545 52.01 4.52 26.08
N GLN A 546 50.91 3.87 26.50
CA GLN A 546 50.84 2.43 26.80
C GLN A 546 49.39 1.94 27.05
N PRO A 547 49.06 0.66 26.74
CA PRO A 547 47.67 0.14 26.77
C PRO A 547 47.09 -0.11 28.17
N SER A 548 47.86 0.10 29.24
CA SER A 548 47.44 -0.22 30.62
C SER A 548 46.50 0.81 31.26
N ASP A 549 46.51 2.05 30.78
CA ASP A 549 45.77 3.15 31.44
C ASP A 549 44.31 3.23 31.00
N ALA A 550 43.97 2.64 29.84
CA ALA A 550 42.59 2.49 29.37
C ALA A 550 41.75 1.55 30.28
N ALA A 551 42.39 0.62 30.99
CA ALA A 551 41.71 -0.32 31.88
C ALA A 551 41.27 0.31 33.22
N GLN A 552 41.96 1.36 33.68
CA GLN A 552 41.58 2.08 34.91
C GLN A 552 40.40 3.03 34.68
N PHE A 553 40.32 3.70 33.54
CA PHE A 553 39.19 4.59 33.21
C PHE A 553 37.88 3.84 32.98
N THR A 554 37.94 2.63 32.44
CA THR A 554 36.76 1.76 32.23
C THR A 554 36.09 1.33 33.55
N ARG A 555 36.83 1.32 34.68
CA ARG A 555 36.30 0.96 36.01
C ARG A 555 35.49 2.08 36.67
N HIS A 556 35.74 3.35 36.34
CA HIS A 556 35.00 4.46 36.94
C HIS A 556 33.59 4.61 36.34
N PHE A 557 33.45 4.37 35.03
CA PHE A 557 32.14 4.45 34.34
C PHE A 557 31.24 3.22 34.52
N THR A 558 31.80 2.06 34.86
CA THR A 558 31.01 0.83 35.11
C THR A 558 30.47 0.73 36.54
N ALA A 559 30.92 1.59 37.47
CA ALA A 559 30.51 1.56 38.88
C ALA A 559 29.07 2.07 39.12
N ASN A 560 28.51 2.90 38.24
CA ASN A 560 27.14 3.44 38.38
C ASN A 560 26.05 2.56 37.75
N ALA A 561 26.35 1.31 37.39
CA ALA A 561 25.45 0.40 36.67
C ALA A 561 25.18 -0.94 37.38
N ARG A 562 25.02 -0.94 38.72
CA ARG A 562 24.49 -2.11 39.44
C ARG A 562 23.23 -1.75 40.24
N PRO A 563 22.09 -2.46 40.06
CA PRO A 563 20.98 -2.38 40.99
C PRO A 563 21.27 -3.21 42.25
N ASP A 564 20.90 -2.66 43.39
CA ASP A 564 20.83 -3.31 44.70
C ASP A 564 19.95 -4.58 44.64
N ILE A 565 20.54 -5.75 44.89
CA ILE A 565 19.79 -6.97 45.23
C ILE A 565 20.41 -7.51 46.52
N ARG A 566 19.72 -7.27 47.65
CA ARG A 566 20.03 -7.91 48.93
C ARG A 566 19.56 -9.37 48.92
N PRO A 567 20.33 -10.33 49.45
CA PRO A 567 19.86 -11.68 49.66
C PRO A 567 19.19 -11.83 51.04
N HIS A 568 17.97 -12.39 51.07
CA HIS A 568 17.36 -12.93 52.30
C HIS A 568 17.86 -14.36 52.54
N PRO A 569 18.14 -14.78 53.80
CA PRO A 569 18.76 -16.07 54.08
C PRO A 569 17.75 -17.16 54.52
N HIS A 570 18.09 -18.41 54.15
CA HIS A 570 17.77 -19.71 54.76
C HIS A 570 16.31 -20.21 54.88
N ARG A 571 16.05 -21.44 54.38
CA ARG A 571 16.18 -22.67 55.21
C ARG A 571 16.03 -23.98 54.41
N TYR A 572 16.81 -24.95 54.86
CA TYR A 572 16.83 -26.38 54.55
C TYR A 572 15.52 -27.09 54.92
N LYS A 573 14.97 -27.91 54.02
CA LYS A 573 14.96 -29.39 54.04
C LYS A 573 14.13 -29.93 52.89
#